data_AF-A0A803NRH0-F1
#
_entry.id   AF-A0A803NRH0-F1
#
_cell.length_a   1.000
_cell.length_b   1.000
_cell.length_c   1.000
_cell.angle_alpha   90.00
_cell.angle_beta   90.00
_cell.angle_gamma   90.00
#
_symmetry.space_group_name_H-M   'P 1'
#
loop_
_entity.id
_entity.type
_entity.pdbx_description
1 polymer ?
#
loop_
_entity_poly.entity_id
_entity_poly.type
_entity_poly.pdbx_seq_one_letter_code
_entity_poly.pdbx_strand_id
1 'polypeptide(L)'
;MGTLAVETESNVGSDVVYISLGLKGLGKGVMKLPRVLSLLSSLLEKSVQINELQLEATQAKDVLTIFHGLRAPSLSISQYIDRIFKYSGCSPSCFVVANIYLDRFLKNTDIHLTSLNVHRLLITSVMLAAKFMDDIL
;
A
#
# COMPACT_ATOMS: atom_id res chain seq x y z
N MET A 1 -44.86 2.74 13.15
CA MET A 1 -44.73 1.61 12.20
C MET A 1 -44.39 2.18 10.84
N GLY A 2 -43.21 1.86 10.32
CA GLY A 2 -42.72 2.39 9.05
C GLY A 2 -41.24 2.11 8.88
N THR A 3 -40.90 0.83 8.67
CA THR A 3 -39.54 0.40 8.32
C THR A 3 -39.31 0.74 6.86
N LEU A 4 -38.46 1.72 6.57
CA LEU A 4 -37.95 1.96 5.23
C LEU A 4 -36.84 0.96 4.95
N ALA A 5 -37.16 -0.03 4.13
CA ALA A 5 -36.17 -0.87 3.46
C ALA A 5 -35.32 0.02 2.56
N VAL A 6 -34.03 0.13 2.87
CA VAL A 6 -33.05 0.72 1.95
C VAL A 6 -32.78 -0.31 0.88
N GLU A 7 -33.21 0.03 -0.33
CA GLU A 7 -33.10 -0.77 -1.55
C GLU A 7 -31.65 -1.22 -1.79
N THR A 8 -31.49 -2.54 -1.91
CA THR A 8 -30.21 -3.24 -2.02
C THR A 8 -29.92 -3.54 -3.49
N GLU A 9 -29.73 -2.52 -4.33
CA GLU A 9 -29.47 -2.72 -5.77
C GLU A 9 -28.35 -1.81 -6.30
N SER A 10 -27.16 -1.92 -5.69
CA SER A 10 -25.87 -1.54 -6.32
C SER A 10 -24.66 -2.27 -5.73
N ASN A 11 -24.87 -3.22 -4.81
CA ASN A 11 -23.83 -3.65 -3.86
C ASN A 11 -23.12 -4.97 -4.23
N VAL A 12 -23.69 -5.77 -5.14
CA VAL A 12 -23.17 -7.12 -5.44
C VAL A 12 -21.82 -7.07 -6.18
N GLY A 13 -21.67 -6.16 -7.15
CA GLY A 13 -20.43 -6.05 -7.94
C GLY A 13 -19.23 -5.61 -7.10
N SER A 14 -19.42 -4.59 -6.27
CA SER A 14 -18.37 -4.08 -5.38
C SER A 14 -17.95 -5.13 -4.35
N ASP A 15 -18.91 -5.86 -3.77
CA ASP A 15 -18.60 -6.94 -2.82
C ASP A 15 -17.76 -8.06 -3.47
N VAL A 16 -18.07 -8.46 -4.71
CA VAL A 16 -17.27 -9.45 -5.45
C VAL A 16 -15.85 -8.96 -5.70
N VAL A 17 -15.67 -7.67 -6.03
CA VAL A 17 -14.33 -7.07 -6.22
C VAL A 17 -13.57 -7.03 -4.90
N TYR A 18 -14.18 -6.57 -3.81
CA TYR A 18 -13.54 -6.51 -2.48
C TYR A 18 -13.14 -7.90 -1.99
N ILE A 19 -13.98 -8.91 -2.21
CA ILE A 19 -13.66 -10.31 -1.92
C ILE A 19 -12.49 -10.79 -2.77
N SER A 20 -12.51 -10.53 -4.09
CA SER A 20 -11.48 -10.97 -5.03
C SER A 20 -10.10 -10.36 -4.75
N LEU A 21 -10.08 -9.12 -4.23
CA LEU A 21 -8.86 -8.42 -3.80
C LEU A 21 -8.37 -8.88 -2.41
N GLY A 22 -9.20 -9.60 -1.65
CA GLY A 22 -8.92 -10.00 -0.27
C GLY A 22 -9.11 -8.88 0.75
N LEU A 23 -9.92 -7.87 0.43
CA LEU A 23 -10.26 -6.75 1.31
C LEU A 23 -11.42 -7.08 2.27
N LYS A 24 -12.29 -8.02 1.91
CA LYS A 24 -13.39 -8.53 2.74
C LYS A 24 -13.20 -10.03 2.97
N GLY A 25 -13.18 -10.47 4.24
CA GLY A 25 -12.99 -11.88 4.58
C GLY A 25 -14.22 -12.74 4.29
N LEU A 26 -14.01 -13.99 3.86
CA LEU A 26 -15.09 -14.97 3.61
C LEU A 26 -15.43 -15.87 4.82
N GLY A 27 -14.84 -15.61 6.00
CA GLY A 27 -15.00 -16.43 7.20
C GLY A 27 -13.66 -16.88 7.79
N LYS A 28 -13.66 -17.25 9.07
CA LYS A 28 -12.47 -17.62 9.87
C LYS A 28 -11.78 -18.87 9.30
N GLY A 29 -10.66 -18.67 8.63
CA GLY A 29 -9.73 -19.70 8.19
C GLY A 29 -8.44 -19.06 7.70
N VAL A 30 -7.30 -19.70 7.99
CA VAL A 30 -5.90 -19.38 7.64
C VAL A 30 -5.68 -18.04 6.92
N MET A 31 -4.90 -17.13 7.53
CA MET A 31 -4.52 -15.84 6.95
C MET A 31 -3.79 -16.03 5.60
N LYS A 32 -4.56 -16.12 4.53
CA LYS A 32 -4.05 -16.06 3.16
C LYS A 32 -3.67 -14.62 2.87
N LEU A 33 -2.49 -14.42 2.29
CA LEU A 33 -2.04 -13.09 1.88
C LEU A 33 -3.07 -12.47 0.91
N PRO A 34 -3.65 -11.29 1.22
CA PRO A 34 -4.60 -10.63 0.35
C PRO A 34 -3.98 -10.35 -1.03
N ARG A 35 -4.74 -10.61 -2.10
CA ARG A 35 -4.26 -10.43 -3.48
C ARG A 35 -3.83 -8.99 -3.74
N VAL A 36 -4.50 -8.02 -3.11
CA VAL A 36 -4.16 -6.59 -3.20
C VAL A 36 -2.70 -6.32 -2.81
N LEU A 37 -2.13 -7.06 -1.84
CA LEU A 37 -0.74 -6.86 -1.42
C LEU A 37 0.26 -7.22 -2.51
N SER A 38 0.02 -8.33 -3.23
CA SER A 38 0.85 -8.73 -4.36
C SER A 38 0.79 -7.71 -5.51
N LEU A 39 -0.40 -7.14 -5.76
CA LEU A 39 -0.59 -6.11 -6.78
C LEU A 39 0.16 -4.84 -6.39
N LEU A 40 -0.02 -4.35 -5.16
CA LEU A 40 0.68 -3.17 -4.65
C LEU A 40 2.21 -3.36 -4.68
N SER A 41 2.71 -4.53 -4.30
CA SER A 41 4.13 -4.85 -4.44
C SER A 41 4.61 -4.70 -5.87
N SER A 42 3.92 -5.31 -6.83
CA SER A 42 4.32 -5.25 -8.25
C SER A 42 4.27 -3.83 -8.81
N LEU A 43 3.31 -3.02 -8.36
CA LEU A 43 3.18 -1.62 -8.75
C LEU A 43 4.33 -0.77 -8.19
N LEU A 44 4.67 -0.95 -6.92
CA LEU A 44 5.77 -0.24 -6.27
C LEU A 44 7.12 -0.63 -6.87
N GLU A 45 7.36 -1.93 -7.09
CA GLU A 45 8.58 -2.43 -7.75
C GLU A 45 8.73 -1.82 -9.15
N LYS A 46 7.66 -1.81 -9.94
CA LYS A 46 7.67 -1.20 -11.27
C LYS A 46 7.89 0.32 -11.21
N SER A 47 7.28 1.01 -10.25
CA SER A 47 7.47 2.45 -10.09
C SER A 47 8.91 2.79 -9.72
N VAL A 48 9.53 2.03 -8.81
CA VAL A 48 10.95 2.21 -8.44
C VAL A 48 11.83 2.03 -9.67
N GLN A 49 11.63 0.97 -10.43
CA GLN A 49 12.42 0.71 -11.65
C GLN A 49 12.30 1.83 -12.67
N ILE A 50 11.08 2.30 -12.96
CA ILE A 50 10.84 3.38 -13.93
C ILE A 50 11.51 4.67 -13.46
N ASN A 51 11.35 5.02 -12.18
CA ASN A 51 11.92 6.25 -11.63
C ASN A 51 13.46 6.23 -11.63
N GLU A 52 14.07 5.11 -11.23
CA GLU A 52 15.53 4.96 -11.24
C GLU A 52 16.09 5.08 -12.66
N LEU A 53 15.46 4.43 -13.65
CA LEU A 53 15.82 4.58 -15.06
C LEU A 53 15.71 6.03 -15.56
N GLN A 54 14.68 6.75 -15.12
CA GLN A 54 14.49 8.16 -15.49
C GLN A 54 15.54 9.07 -14.85
N LEU A 55 15.89 8.84 -13.59
CA LEU A 55 16.96 9.59 -12.89
C LEU A 55 18.32 9.36 -13.56
N GLU A 56 18.63 8.11 -13.93
CA GLU A 56 19.84 7.77 -14.68
C GLU A 56 19.88 8.44 -16.07
N ALA A 57 18.77 8.39 -16.81
CA ALA A 57 18.68 8.97 -18.16
C ALA A 57 18.81 10.50 -18.16
N THR A 58 18.28 11.17 -17.14
CA THR A 58 18.28 12.64 -17.03
C THR A 58 19.53 13.19 -16.31
N GLN A 59 20.36 12.33 -15.71
CA GLN A 59 21.41 12.72 -14.76
C GLN A 59 20.89 13.65 -13.63
N ALA A 60 19.59 13.59 -13.33
CA ALA A 60 18.98 14.39 -12.28
C ALA A 60 19.39 13.84 -10.92
N LYS A 61 19.73 14.74 -9.99
CA LYS A 61 19.94 14.39 -8.59
C LYS A 61 18.61 14.40 -7.87
N ASP A 62 18.26 13.28 -7.24
CA ASP A 62 17.09 13.20 -6.38
C ASP A 62 17.28 14.04 -5.10
N VAL A 63 16.17 14.56 -4.57
CA VAL A 63 16.19 15.36 -3.34
C VAL A 63 16.30 14.41 -2.15
N LEU A 64 17.42 14.49 -1.44
CA LEU A 64 17.66 13.68 -0.24
C LEU A 64 16.70 14.07 0.89
N THR A 65 16.06 13.06 1.47
CA THR A 65 15.11 13.21 2.58
C THR A 65 15.40 12.23 3.69
N ILE A 66 14.72 12.42 4.84
CA ILE A 66 14.80 11.50 5.98
C ILE A 66 14.36 10.07 5.65
N PHE A 67 13.65 9.89 4.53
CA PHE A 67 13.21 8.58 4.07
C PHE A 67 14.27 7.86 3.24
N HIS A 68 15.36 8.52 2.84
CA HIS A 68 16.45 7.87 2.12
C HIS A 68 17.38 7.11 3.07
N GLY A 69 17.57 5.82 2.81
CA GLY A 69 18.61 5.03 3.42
C GLY A 69 19.97 5.23 2.75
N LEU A 70 21.04 4.95 3.47
CA LEU A 70 22.41 4.91 2.92
C LEU A 70 22.60 3.79 1.89
N ARG A 71 21.79 2.73 1.98
CA ARG A 71 21.80 1.57 1.08
C ARG A 71 20.41 0.98 1.00
N ALA A 72 20.04 0.50 -0.19
CA ALA A 72 18.82 -0.27 -0.40
C ALA A 72 18.81 -1.54 0.49
N PRO A 73 17.71 -1.84 1.18
CA PRO A 73 17.58 -3.09 1.93
C PRO A 73 17.71 -4.33 1.01
N SER A 74 18.29 -5.41 1.54
CA SER A 74 18.36 -6.70 0.82
C SER A 74 17.01 -7.42 0.72
N LEU A 75 16.00 -6.93 1.46
CA LEU A 75 14.65 -7.46 1.50
C LEU A 75 13.82 -6.86 0.36
N SER A 76 13.16 -7.69 -0.46
CA SER A 76 12.31 -7.17 -1.53
C SER A 76 11.09 -6.42 -1.00
N ILE A 77 10.47 -5.59 -1.84
CA ILE A 77 9.26 -4.83 -1.49
C ILE A 77 8.13 -5.82 -1.15
N SER A 78 7.98 -6.88 -1.94
CA SER A 78 7.00 -7.96 -1.69
C SER A 78 7.19 -8.60 -0.32
N GLN A 79 8.41 -9.06 -0.02
CA GLN A 79 8.73 -9.67 1.27
C GLN A 79 8.54 -8.70 2.44
N TYR A 80 8.76 -7.41 2.21
CA TYR A 80 8.55 -6.39 3.22
C TYR A 80 7.07 -6.14 3.49
N ILE A 81 6.24 -6.00 2.45
CA ILE A 81 4.77 -5.90 2.57
C ILE A 81 4.22 -7.11 3.33
N ASP A 82 4.65 -8.32 2.98
CA ASP A 82 4.22 -9.55 3.65
C ASP A 82 4.53 -9.54 5.14
N ARG A 83 5.71 -9.05 5.52
CA ARG A 83 6.09 -8.89 6.93
C ARG A 83 5.23 -7.85 7.63
N ILE A 84 5.03 -6.68 7.01
CA ILE A 84 4.17 -5.64 7.60
C ILE A 84 2.77 -6.21 7.83
N PHE A 85 2.18 -6.87 6.84
CA PHE A 85 0.85 -7.46 6.98
C PHE A 85 0.80 -8.52 8.09
N LYS A 86 1.80 -9.40 8.14
CA LYS A 86 1.88 -10.47 9.15
C LYS A 86 2.00 -9.93 10.58
N TYR A 87 2.71 -8.83 10.79
CA TYR A 87 3.07 -8.36 12.13
C TYR A 87 2.30 -7.14 12.62
N SER A 88 1.69 -6.35 11.72
CA SER A 88 0.97 -5.12 12.11
C SER A 88 -0.44 -5.36 12.64
N GLY A 89 -1.08 -6.47 12.25
CA GLY A 89 -2.49 -6.72 12.58
C GLY A 89 -3.48 -5.79 11.88
N CYS A 90 -3.02 -4.90 10.99
CA CYS A 90 -3.90 -3.95 10.32
C CYS A 90 -4.71 -4.58 9.19
N SER A 91 -5.83 -3.95 8.85
CA SER A 91 -6.70 -4.42 7.79
C SER A 91 -5.99 -4.33 6.43
N PRO A 92 -6.30 -5.25 5.48
CA PRO A 92 -5.77 -5.16 4.11
C PRO A 92 -6.08 -3.82 3.42
N SER A 93 -7.16 -3.15 3.85
CA SER A 93 -7.55 -1.84 3.34
C SER A 93 -6.53 -0.74 3.66
N CYS A 94 -5.80 -0.85 4.77
CA CYS A 94 -4.75 0.09 5.15
C CYS A 94 -3.63 0.16 4.11
N PHE A 95 -3.33 -0.93 3.42
CA PHE A 95 -2.30 -0.94 2.37
C PHE A 95 -2.74 -0.18 1.11
N VAL A 96 -4.03 -0.21 0.79
CA VAL A 96 -4.59 0.58 -0.32
C VAL A 96 -4.52 2.07 0.02
N VAL A 97 -4.93 2.44 1.24
CA VAL A 97 -4.85 3.83 1.72
C VAL A 97 -3.39 4.30 1.82
N ALA A 98 -2.48 3.44 2.27
CA ALA A 98 -1.05 3.74 2.32
C ALA A 98 -0.48 4.05 0.93
N ASN A 99 -0.89 3.31 -0.11
CA ASN A 99 -0.48 3.62 -1.48
C ASN A 99 -0.98 5.00 -1.93
N ILE A 100 -2.19 5.37 -1.55
CA ILE A 100 -2.74 6.71 -1.83
C ILE A 100 -1.93 7.80 -1.10
N TYR A 101 -1.54 7.57 0.15
CA TYR A 101 -0.70 8.50 0.90
C TYR A 101 0.68 8.66 0.27
N LEU A 102 1.28 7.55 -0.17
CA LEU A 102 2.54 7.55 -0.89
C LEU A 102 2.45 8.36 -2.18
N ASP A 103 1.45 8.09 -3.03
CA ASP A 103 1.24 8.80 -4.29
C ASP A 103 1.04 10.31 -4.07
N ARG A 104 0.29 10.70 -3.03
CA ARG A 104 0.08 12.11 -2.67
C ARG A 104 1.35 12.77 -2.18
N PHE A 105 2.14 12.06 -1.38
CA PHE A 105 3.41 12.56 -0.89
C PHE A 105 4.35 12.85 -2.06
N LEU A 106 4.58 11.87 -2.95
CA LEU A 106 5.48 12.00 -4.10
C LEU A 106 5.08 13.18 -5.02
N LYS A 107 3.78 13.34 -5.30
CA LYS A 107 3.25 14.45 -6.12
C LYS A 107 3.47 15.83 -5.50
N ASN A 108 3.50 15.93 -4.18
CA ASN A 108 3.60 17.21 -3.48
C ASN A 108 5.03 17.60 -3.10
N THR A 109 5.98 16.66 -3.14
CA THR A 109 7.36 16.90 -2.68
C THR A 109 8.40 16.85 -3.79
N ASP A 110 8.02 16.52 -5.03
CA ASP A 110 8.94 16.37 -6.17
C ASP A 110 10.08 15.36 -5.90
N ILE A 111 9.80 14.38 -5.04
CA ILE A 111 10.72 13.29 -4.70
C ILE A 111 10.37 12.08 -5.55
N HIS A 112 11.39 11.37 -6.01
CA HIS A 112 11.20 10.15 -6.78
C HIS A 112 11.17 8.93 -5.86
N LEU A 113 10.26 7.99 -6.11
CA LEU A 113 10.26 6.72 -5.38
C LEU A 113 11.43 5.86 -5.88
N THR A 114 12.35 5.47 -5.00
CA THR A 114 13.55 4.71 -5.33
C THR A 114 13.77 3.55 -4.36
N SER A 115 14.69 2.65 -4.67
CA SER A 115 15.08 1.53 -3.79
C SER A 115 15.66 2.00 -2.44
N LEU A 116 16.09 3.27 -2.35
CA LEU A 116 16.63 3.86 -1.13
C LEU A 116 15.55 4.37 -0.17
N ASN A 117 14.36 4.70 -0.67
CA ASN A 117 13.32 5.34 0.14
C ASN A 117 12.01 4.54 0.25
N VAL A 118 11.74 3.62 -0.68
CA VAL A 118 10.46 2.90 -0.77
C VAL A 118 10.08 2.16 0.52
N HIS A 119 11.01 1.45 1.17
CA HIS A 119 10.70 0.73 2.40
C HIS A 119 10.29 1.66 3.54
N ARG A 120 11.04 2.76 3.75
CA ARG A 120 10.78 3.72 4.84
C ARG A 120 9.48 4.48 4.60
N LEU A 121 9.21 4.87 3.35
CA LEU A 121 7.97 5.53 2.97
C LEU A 121 6.76 4.57 3.11
N LEU A 122 6.92 3.31 2.71
CA LEU A 122 5.85 2.31 2.78
C LEU A 122 5.40 2.06 4.22
N ILE A 123 6.31 1.75 5.15
CA ILE A 123 5.93 1.50 6.55
C ILE A 123 5.31 2.75 7.18
N THR A 124 5.85 3.93 6.91
CA THR A 124 5.30 5.19 7.42
C THR A 124 3.87 5.38 6.92
N SER A 125 3.62 5.16 5.63
CA SER A 125 2.31 5.30 5.03
C SER A 125 1.31 4.26 5.57
N VAL A 126 1.73 3.01 5.78
CA VAL A 126 0.89 1.96 6.37
C VAL A 126 0.56 2.26 7.83
N MET A 127 1.54 2.71 8.63
CA MET A 127 1.28 3.10 10.03
C MET A 127 0.30 4.25 10.13
N LEU A 128 0.42 5.26 9.25
CA LEU A 128 -0.55 6.35 9.17
C LEU A 128 -1.93 5.81 8.80
N ALA A 129 -2.03 5.01 7.74
CA ALA A 129 -3.31 4.44 7.30
C ALA A 129 -3.97 3.60 8.41
N ALA A 130 -3.22 2.71 9.07
CA ALA A 130 -3.72 1.90 10.18
C ALA A 130 -4.26 2.76 11.33
N LYS A 131 -3.54 3.84 11.70
CA LYS A 131 -3.97 4.76 12.76
C LYS A 131 -5.33 5.43 12.48
N PHE A 132 -5.65 5.67 11.21
CA PHE A 132 -6.89 6.36 10.83
C PHE A 132 -8.03 5.41 10.44
N MET A 133 -7.71 4.23 9.91
CA MET A 133 -8.70 3.33 9.32
C MET A 133 -9.15 2.23 10.28
N ASP A 134 -8.25 1.74 11.14
CA ASP A 134 -8.56 0.66 12.05
C ASP A 134 -8.85 1.24 13.46
N ASP A 135 -10.05 0.96 13.98
CA ASP A 135 -10.50 1.38 15.30
C ASP A 135 -9.73 0.62 16.39
N ILE A 136 -8.55 1.13 16.71
CA ILE A 136 -7.61 0.66 17.74
C ILE A 136 -6.95 -0.69 17.39
N LEU A 137 -5.63 -0.63 17.24
CA LEU A 137 -4.71 -1.77 17.19
C LEU A 137 -4.62 -2.44 18.57
#